data_AF-A0A1Y5HY09-F1
#
_entry.id   AF-A0A1Y5HY09-F1
#
_cell.length_a   1.000
_cell.length_b   1.000
_cell.length_c   1.000
_cell.angle_alpha   90.00
_cell.angle_beta   90.00
_cell.angle_gamma   90.00
#
_symmetry.space_group_name_H-M   'P 1'
#
loop_
_entity.id
_entity.type
_entity.pdbx_description
1 polymer ?
#
loop_
_entity_poly.entity_id
_entity_poly.type
_entity_poly.pdbx_seq_one_letter_code
_entity_poly.pdbx_strand_id
1 'polypeptide(L)'
;MGRPKKNPATAKKAVAKKAPAKRGAKPAAKKAVIVAAVAPAVTKALVAVEKATKAVAAQLVKVDAAAKKQAAAKTKANKPKATAAVKRAAASAGNKVRAEKAKLAPLKAKLRDAKVALKVAEIASKTAETEAKAKAVVVEFEASLQAKSEADLKKALADFEQSWTKSRERQIAAKVKSRTTKETKKAKAAAKKLAAKAKALATPAKKAKKPAAKKATVKK
;
A
#
# COMPACT_ATOMS: atom_id res chain seq x y z
N MET A 1 7.84 -56.65 -8.86
CA MET A 1 7.89 -55.58 -9.91
C MET A 1 8.26 -54.27 -9.23
N GLY A 2 9.52 -53.92 -8.96
CA GLY A 2 10.56 -53.56 -9.93
C GLY A 2 10.70 -52.02 -10.04
N ARG A 3 11.56 -51.39 -9.22
CA ARG A 3 12.15 -50.06 -9.53
C ARG A 3 13.14 -50.21 -10.70
N PRO A 4 13.79 -49.16 -11.24
CA PRO A 4 13.37 -47.83 -11.73
C PRO A 4 13.80 -47.66 -13.22
N LYS A 5 13.50 -46.53 -13.90
CA LYS A 5 14.27 -46.15 -15.11
C LYS A 5 14.76 -44.71 -15.05
N LYS A 6 16.09 -44.61 -15.09
CA LYS A 6 16.97 -43.43 -15.10
C LYS A 6 16.78 -42.57 -16.36
N ASN A 7 17.04 -41.27 -16.20
CA ASN A 7 17.32 -40.23 -17.22
C ASN A 7 18.31 -40.68 -18.33
N PRO A 8 18.45 -39.90 -19.42
CA PRO A 8 19.54 -38.92 -19.42
C PRO A 8 19.23 -37.55 -20.05
N ALA A 9 20.07 -36.61 -19.63
CA ALA A 9 20.26 -35.22 -20.04
C ALA A 9 20.14 -34.89 -21.53
N THR A 10 19.60 -33.71 -21.83
CA THR A 10 20.12 -32.85 -22.92
C THR A 10 20.23 -31.40 -22.45
N ALA A 11 21.47 -30.95 -22.31
CA ALA A 11 21.83 -29.54 -22.18
C ALA A 11 21.94 -28.93 -23.58
N LYS A 12 21.21 -27.85 -23.89
CA LYS A 12 21.58 -26.92 -24.98
C LYS A 12 21.16 -25.47 -24.67
N LYS A 13 22.21 -24.71 -24.36
CA LYS A 13 22.60 -23.41 -24.94
C LYS A 13 21.76 -22.16 -24.69
N ALA A 14 22.48 -21.17 -24.16
CA ALA A 14 22.12 -19.79 -23.91
C ALA A 14 21.45 -19.08 -25.11
N VAL A 15 20.40 -18.32 -24.79
CA VAL A 15 19.96 -17.17 -25.57
C VAL A 15 19.89 -15.98 -24.63
N ALA A 16 20.80 -15.03 -24.84
CA ALA A 16 20.84 -13.74 -24.18
C ALA A 16 19.51 -13.01 -24.44
N LYS A 17 18.75 -12.73 -23.38
CA LYS A 17 17.59 -11.85 -23.46
C LYS A 17 17.93 -10.54 -22.75
N LYS A 18 18.15 -9.50 -23.55
CA LYS A 18 18.27 -8.10 -23.16
C LYS A 18 17.24 -7.76 -22.08
N ALA A 19 17.72 -7.31 -20.93
CA ALA A 19 16.89 -6.68 -19.92
C ALA A 19 16.43 -5.30 -20.44
N PRO A 20 15.12 -4.98 -20.45
CA PRO A 20 14.69 -3.62 -20.70
C PRO A 20 15.12 -2.71 -19.56
N ALA A 21 15.66 -1.56 -19.97
CA ALA A 21 16.29 -0.55 -19.16
C ALA A 21 15.41 -0.03 -18.00
N LYS A 22 16.12 0.30 -16.92
CA LYS A 22 15.72 1.11 -15.77
C LYS A 22 14.60 2.12 -16.10
N ARG A 23 13.36 1.84 -15.67
CA ARG A 23 12.39 2.91 -15.37
C ARG A 23 12.58 3.29 -13.91
N GLY A 24 12.95 4.56 -13.71
CA GLY A 24 13.35 5.10 -12.43
C GLY A 24 12.32 4.84 -11.34
N ALA A 25 12.74 4.09 -10.33
CA ALA A 25 12.13 4.16 -9.03
C ALA A 25 12.35 5.58 -8.49
N LYS A 26 11.29 6.39 -8.57
CA LYS A 26 11.18 7.64 -7.82
C LYS A 26 11.51 7.31 -6.35
N PRO A 27 12.38 8.08 -5.66
CA PRO A 27 12.76 7.74 -4.31
C PRO A 27 11.50 7.76 -3.45
N ALA A 28 11.13 6.59 -2.91
CA ALA A 28 10.08 6.47 -1.93
C ALA A 28 10.41 7.42 -0.78
N ALA A 29 9.53 8.40 -0.59
CA ALA A 29 9.65 9.40 0.44
C ALA A 29 9.88 8.71 1.79
N LYS A 30 10.93 9.16 2.48
CA LYS A 30 11.35 8.74 3.81
C LYS A 30 10.15 8.80 4.78
N LYS A 31 9.48 7.67 5.00
CA LYS A 31 8.47 7.51 6.07
C LYS A 31 8.81 6.26 6.89
N ALA A 32 9.92 6.32 7.62
CA ALA A 32 10.30 5.28 8.58
C ALA A 32 11.02 5.82 9.83
N VAL A 33 11.08 7.15 10.02
CA VAL A 33 11.93 7.73 11.07
C VAL A 33 11.24 7.76 12.44
N ILE A 34 9.91 7.70 12.50
CA ILE A 34 9.18 7.91 13.77
C ILE A 34 9.11 6.62 14.59
N VAL A 35 8.85 5.46 13.99
CA VAL A 35 8.71 4.19 14.75
C VAL A 35 10.04 3.71 15.33
N ALA A 36 11.15 3.91 14.60
CA ALA A 36 12.48 3.48 15.04
C ALA A 36 13.04 4.30 16.22
N ALA A 37 12.53 5.52 16.45
CA ALA A 37 13.02 6.40 17.52
C ALA A 37 12.36 6.13 18.88
N VAL A 38 11.20 5.46 18.92
CA VAL A 38 10.45 5.28 20.18
C VAL A 38 10.89 4.07 20.98
N ALA A 39 11.21 2.95 20.32
CA ALA A 39 11.82 1.78 20.96
C ALA A 39 13.11 2.11 21.75
N PRO A 40 14.07 2.90 21.22
CA PRO A 40 15.25 3.32 21.98
C PRO A 40 14.96 4.33 23.10
N ALA A 41 13.81 5.02 23.10
CA ALA A 41 13.42 5.88 24.20
C ALA A 41 12.93 5.06 25.41
N VAL A 42 12.17 3.99 25.17
CA VAL A 42 11.72 3.05 26.23
C VAL A 42 12.91 2.37 26.89
N THR A 43 13.87 1.88 26.10
CA THR A 43 15.08 1.22 26.65
C THR A 43 15.94 2.19 27.48
N LYS A 44 16.14 3.43 27.01
CA LYS A 44 16.83 4.47 27.79
C LYS A 44 16.11 4.78 29.11
N ALA A 45 14.78 4.85 29.10
CA ALA A 45 13.98 5.10 30.30
C ALA A 45 14.06 3.93 31.29
N LEU A 46 14.05 2.67 30.83
CA LEU A 46 14.25 1.49 31.68
C LEU A 46 15.61 1.54 32.40
N VAL A 47 16.68 1.85 31.67
CA VAL A 47 18.02 2.01 32.26
C VAL A 47 18.06 3.12 33.32
N ALA A 48 17.34 4.22 33.11
CA ALA A 48 17.26 5.30 34.09
C ALA A 48 16.53 4.87 35.38
N VAL A 49 15.44 4.09 35.25
CA VAL A 49 14.71 3.53 36.40
C VAL A 49 15.59 2.56 37.19
N GLU A 50 16.34 1.68 36.50
CA GLU A 50 17.27 0.76 37.17
C GLU A 50 18.37 1.51 37.93
N LYS A 51 19.00 2.50 37.31
CA LYS A 51 20.04 3.32 37.95
C LYS A 51 19.50 4.06 39.17
N ALA A 52 18.31 4.67 39.07
CA ALA A 52 17.68 5.36 40.19
C ALA A 52 17.30 4.39 41.33
N THR A 53 16.84 3.18 40.98
CA THR A 53 16.52 2.13 41.96
C THR A 53 17.76 1.69 42.72
N LYS A 54 18.86 1.43 42.01
CA LYS A 54 20.16 1.08 42.61
C LYS A 54 20.68 2.20 43.53
N ALA A 55 20.53 3.46 43.12
CA ALA A 55 20.95 4.61 43.92
C ALA A 55 20.14 4.75 45.23
N VAL A 56 18.82 4.55 45.18
CA VAL A 56 17.96 4.53 46.37
C VAL A 56 18.35 3.39 47.32
N ALA A 57 18.54 2.18 46.79
CA ALA A 57 18.95 1.02 47.57
C ALA A 57 20.31 1.24 48.27
N ALA A 58 21.31 1.74 47.53
CA ALA A 58 22.63 2.04 48.08
C ALA A 58 22.58 3.09 49.20
N GLN A 59 21.70 4.09 49.08
CA GLN A 59 21.55 5.12 50.10
C GLN A 59 20.80 4.61 51.34
N LEU A 60 19.83 3.69 51.18
CA LEU A 60 19.16 3.04 52.31
C LEU A 60 20.14 2.26 53.18
N VAL A 61 21.07 1.51 52.58
CA VAL A 61 22.13 0.80 53.32
C VAL A 61 22.96 1.77 54.18
N LYS A 62 23.27 2.98 53.69
CA LYS A 62 23.99 4.00 54.46
C LYS A 62 23.17 4.55 55.62
N VAL A 63 21.86 4.76 55.41
CA VAL A 63 20.93 5.18 56.46
C VAL A 63 20.82 4.12 57.55
N ASP A 64 20.73 2.85 57.18
CA ASP A 64 20.65 1.74 58.14
C ASP A 64 21.95 1.59 58.93
N ALA A 65 23.10 1.71 58.28
CA ALA A 65 24.40 1.71 58.95
C ALA A 65 24.55 2.90 59.93
N ALA A 66 24.10 4.09 59.55
CA ALA A 66 24.09 5.27 60.42
C ALA A 66 23.11 5.10 61.59
N ALA A 67 21.94 4.52 61.36
CA ALA A 67 20.93 4.24 62.39
C ALA A 67 21.44 3.24 63.43
N LYS A 68 22.13 2.18 63.01
CA LYS A 68 22.80 1.23 63.91
C LYS A 68 23.83 1.92 64.80
N LYS A 69 24.65 2.81 64.22
CA LYS A 69 25.63 3.62 64.99
C LYS A 69 24.95 4.60 65.96
N GLN A 70 23.84 5.22 65.57
CA GLN A 70 23.05 6.09 66.45
C GLN A 70 22.47 5.30 67.63
N ALA A 71 21.90 4.12 67.38
CA ALA A 71 21.35 3.26 68.43
C ALA A 71 22.44 2.90 69.46
N ALA A 72 23.61 2.46 69.00
CA ALA A 72 24.75 2.14 69.87
C ALA A 72 25.31 3.37 70.63
N ALA A 73 25.27 4.56 70.04
CA ALA A 73 25.68 5.78 70.73
C ALA A 73 24.67 6.22 71.80
N LYS A 74 23.36 6.05 71.52
CA LYS A 74 22.29 6.33 72.49
C LYS A 74 22.33 5.40 73.70
N THR A 75 22.56 4.10 73.49
CA THR A 75 22.68 3.15 74.61
C THR A 75 23.85 3.49 75.52
N LYS A 76 25.00 3.93 74.96
CA LYS A 76 26.14 4.40 75.73
C LYS A 76 25.86 5.72 76.48
N ALA A 77 25.13 6.64 75.86
CA ALA A 77 24.78 7.93 76.47
C ALA A 77 23.75 7.82 77.61
N ASN A 78 22.95 6.76 77.63
CA ASN A 78 21.93 6.52 78.66
C ASN A 78 22.48 5.79 79.91
N LYS A 79 23.76 5.41 79.94
CA LYS A 79 24.35 4.76 81.11
C LYS A 79 24.50 5.74 82.29
N PRO A 80 24.35 5.28 83.54
CA PRO A 80 24.66 6.11 84.71
C PRO A 80 26.13 6.54 84.64
N LYS A 81 26.41 7.81 84.91
CA LYS A 81 27.73 8.48 84.78
C LYS A 81 28.25 8.70 83.34
N ALA A 82 27.39 8.70 82.32
CA ALA A 82 27.80 9.08 80.96
C ALA A 82 28.33 10.54 80.89
N THR A 83 29.55 10.70 80.36
CA THR A 83 30.21 12.01 80.27
C THR A 83 29.53 12.93 79.24
N ALA A 84 29.77 14.24 79.35
CA ALA A 84 29.27 15.22 78.38
C ALA A 84 29.72 14.92 76.94
N ALA A 85 30.94 14.38 76.76
CA ALA A 85 31.46 13.95 75.48
C ALA A 85 30.64 12.81 74.85
N VAL A 86 30.22 11.81 75.64
CA VAL A 86 29.39 10.69 75.17
C VAL A 86 28.00 11.18 74.75
N LYS A 87 27.41 12.12 75.50
CA LYS A 87 26.12 12.74 75.15
C LYS A 87 26.20 13.53 73.83
N ARG A 88 27.28 14.30 73.63
CA ARG A 88 27.54 15.01 72.35
C ARG A 88 27.75 14.05 71.18
N ALA A 89 28.44 12.93 71.39
CA ALA A 89 28.63 11.90 70.36
C ALA A 89 27.30 11.28 69.91
N ALA A 90 26.36 11.04 70.84
CA ALA A 90 25.01 10.54 70.50
C ALA A 90 24.20 11.56 69.68
N ALA A 91 24.30 12.85 69.99
CA ALA A 91 23.67 13.92 69.21
C ALA A 91 24.25 14.00 67.79
N SER A 92 25.59 13.94 67.66
CA SER A 92 26.29 13.92 66.37
C SER A 92 25.90 12.72 65.51
N ALA A 93 25.79 11.53 66.12
CA ALA A 93 25.30 10.33 65.42
C ALA A 93 23.84 10.50 64.93
N GLY A 94 22.98 11.18 65.69
CA GLY A 94 21.63 11.55 65.26
C GLY A 94 21.61 12.52 64.08
N ASN A 95 22.48 13.53 64.10
CA ASN A 95 22.64 14.47 62.98
C ASN A 95 23.12 13.75 61.70
N LYS A 96 24.01 12.77 61.84
CA LYS A 96 24.45 11.94 60.71
C LYS A 96 23.30 11.13 60.08
N VAL A 97 22.41 10.55 60.88
CA VAL A 97 21.22 9.85 60.38
C VAL A 97 20.28 10.83 59.65
N ARG A 98 20.07 12.03 60.19
CA ARG A 98 19.25 13.06 59.53
C ARG A 98 19.85 13.48 58.20
N ALA A 99 21.17 13.70 58.14
CA ALA A 99 21.88 14.04 56.89
C ALA A 99 21.77 12.95 55.82
N GLU A 100 21.94 11.68 56.19
CA GLU A 100 21.80 10.57 55.22
C GLU A 100 20.35 10.36 54.78
N LYS A 101 19.36 10.60 55.65
CA LYS A 101 17.93 10.59 55.27
C LYS A 101 17.56 11.76 54.36
N ALA A 102 18.13 12.94 54.56
CA ALA A 102 17.91 14.09 53.67
C ALA A 102 18.34 13.78 52.23
N LYS A 103 19.40 12.98 52.04
CA LYS A 103 19.84 12.50 50.71
C LYS A 103 18.88 11.49 50.06
N LEU A 104 18.00 10.83 50.81
CA LEU A 104 17.03 9.88 50.23
C LEU A 104 15.88 10.58 49.50
N ALA A 105 15.41 11.73 49.99
CA ALA A 105 14.30 12.45 49.39
C ALA A 105 14.53 12.78 47.90
N PRO A 106 15.66 13.39 47.49
CA PRO A 106 15.93 13.67 46.08
C PRO A 106 16.14 12.40 45.24
N LEU A 107 16.70 11.32 45.80
CA LEU A 107 16.86 10.05 45.08
C LEU A 107 15.51 9.37 44.82
N LYS A 108 14.59 9.41 45.78
CA LYS A 108 13.22 8.91 45.60
C LYS A 108 12.44 9.77 44.60
N ALA A 109 12.66 11.09 44.58
CA ALA A 109 12.10 11.97 43.56
C ALA A 109 12.60 11.57 42.16
N LYS A 110 13.93 11.43 41.97
CA LYS A 110 14.53 10.95 40.70
C LYS A 110 13.96 9.60 40.24
N LEU A 111 13.71 8.67 41.16
CA LEU A 111 13.09 7.40 40.83
C LEU A 111 11.64 7.56 40.35
N ARG A 112 10.86 8.45 40.98
CA ARG A 112 9.50 8.76 40.52
C ARG A 112 9.53 9.38 39.12
N ASP A 113 10.40 10.36 38.90
CA ASP A 113 10.53 11.04 37.61
C ASP A 113 10.94 10.06 36.50
N ALA A 114 11.91 9.16 36.78
CA ALA A 114 12.32 8.13 35.84
C ALA A 114 11.17 7.16 35.48
N LYS A 115 10.33 6.78 36.45
CA LYS A 115 9.15 5.94 36.21
C LYS A 115 8.08 6.64 35.39
N VAL A 116 7.89 7.94 35.61
CA VAL A 116 6.97 8.76 34.78
C VAL A 116 7.51 8.85 33.36
N ALA A 117 8.80 9.13 33.18
CA ALA A 117 9.44 9.18 31.86
C ALA A 117 9.33 7.84 31.11
N LEU A 118 9.45 6.70 31.81
CA LEU A 118 9.22 5.38 31.23
C LEU A 118 7.79 5.23 30.70
N LYS A 119 6.78 5.56 31.50
CA LYS A 119 5.37 5.51 31.07
C LYS A 119 5.09 6.42 29.88
N VAL A 120 5.65 7.63 29.87
CA VAL A 120 5.52 8.55 28.74
C VAL A 120 6.13 7.95 27.47
N ALA A 121 7.31 7.34 27.57
CA ALA A 121 7.95 6.67 26.42
C ALA A 121 7.13 5.47 25.92
N GLU A 122 6.56 4.66 26.81
CA GLU A 122 5.69 3.53 26.45
C GLU A 122 4.40 4.00 25.76
N ILE A 123 3.77 5.06 26.28
CA ILE A 123 2.56 5.65 25.67
C ILE A 123 2.90 6.19 24.27
N ALA A 124 3.99 6.94 24.13
CA ALA A 124 4.43 7.43 22.83
C ALA A 124 4.68 6.28 21.84
N SER A 125 5.22 5.14 22.31
CA SER A 125 5.46 3.97 21.45
C SER A 125 4.15 3.41 20.92
N LYS A 126 3.17 3.23 21.80
CA LYS A 126 1.84 2.73 21.42
C LYS A 126 1.14 3.69 20.48
N THR A 127 1.22 5.00 20.72
CA THR A 127 0.65 6.00 19.81
C THR A 127 1.27 5.91 18.42
N ALA A 128 2.60 5.83 18.31
CA ALA A 128 3.28 5.70 17.03
C ALA A 128 2.90 4.40 16.29
N GLU A 129 2.76 3.29 17.01
CA GLU A 129 2.28 2.02 16.45
C GLU A 129 0.83 2.13 15.93
N THR A 130 -0.07 2.76 16.69
CA THR A 130 -1.46 2.96 16.26
C THR A 130 -1.56 3.86 15.03
N GLU A 131 -0.75 4.91 14.96
CA GLU A 131 -0.70 5.81 13.80
C GLU A 131 -0.13 5.09 12.57
N ALA A 132 0.88 4.23 12.75
CA ALA A 132 1.43 3.42 11.66
C ALA A 132 0.39 2.41 11.14
N LYS A 133 -0.38 1.75 12.02
CA LYS A 133 -1.48 0.86 11.64
C LYS A 133 -2.58 1.62 10.89
N ALA A 134 -2.97 2.80 11.37
CA ALA A 134 -3.98 3.61 10.68
C ALA A 134 -3.52 4.01 9.26
N LYS A 135 -2.26 4.42 9.09
CA LYS A 135 -1.69 4.71 7.77
C LYS A 135 -1.66 3.49 6.86
N ALA A 136 -1.33 2.31 7.39
CA ALA A 136 -1.35 1.07 6.61
C ALA A 136 -2.77 0.75 6.10
N VAL A 137 -3.79 0.88 6.95
CA VAL A 137 -5.20 0.66 6.56
C VAL A 137 -5.62 1.62 5.45
N VAL A 138 -5.24 2.90 5.53
CA VAL A 138 -5.54 3.88 4.46
C VAL A 138 -4.89 3.47 3.15
N VAL A 139 -3.62 3.06 3.16
CA VAL A 139 -2.90 2.62 1.95
C VAL A 139 -3.53 1.36 1.35
N GLU A 140 -3.90 0.38 2.19
CA GLU A 140 -4.61 -0.82 1.74
C GLU A 140 -5.98 -0.48 1.13
N PHE A 141 -6.70 0.47 1.73
CA PHE A 141 -7.98 0.93 1.22
C PHE A 141 -7.83 1.65 -0.13
N GLU A 142 -6.84 2.54 -0.27
CA GLU A 142 -6.51 3.21 -1.54
C GLU A 142 -6.19 2.19 -2.64
N ALA A 143 -5.37 1.16 -2.33
CA ALA A 143 -5.08 0.09 -3.28
C ALA A 143 -6.34 -0.70 -3.68
N SER A 144 -7.26 -0.93 -2.73
CA SER A 144 -8.53 -1.60 -3.01
C SER A 144 -9.43 -0.79 -3.95
N LEU A 145 -9.44 0.54 -3.81
CA LEU A 145 -10.21 1.44 -4.67
C LEU A 145 -9.59 1.50 -6.07
N GLN A 146 -8.26 1.55 -6.17
CA GLN A 146 -7.56 1.48 -7.46
C GLN A 146 -7.88 0.18 -8.18
N ALA A 147 -7.79 -0.98 -7.51
CA ALA A 147 -8.13 -2.27 -8.10
C ALA A 147 -9.60 -2.34 -8.58
N LYS A 148 -10.54 -1.78 -7.81
CA LYS A 148 -11.96 -1.68 -8.21
C LYS A 148 -12.13 -0.78 -9.43
N SER A 149 -11.45 0.37 -9.48
CA SER A 149 -11.51 1.29 -10.62
C SER A 149 -10.97 0.66 -11.90
N GLU A 150 -9.89 -0.11 -11.82
CA GLU A 150 -9.35 -0.84 -12.97
C GLU A 150 -10.28 -1.95 -13.45
N ALA A 151 -10.95 -2.65 -12.52
CA ALA A 151 -11.92 -3.68 -12.87
C ALA A 151 -13.16 -3.08 -13.55
N ASP A 152 -13.66 -1.94 -13.04
CA ASP A 152 -14.80 -1.23 -13.61
C ASP A 152 -14.48 -0.69 -15.01
N LEU A 153 -13.31 -0.09 -15.20
CA LEU A 153 -12.85 0.38 -16.51
C LEU A 153 -12.78 -0.76 -17.53
N LYS A 154 -12.22 -1.91 -17.16
CA LYS A 154 -12.16 -3.09 -18.04
C LYS A 154 -13.56 -3.56 -18.44
N LYS A 155 -14.49 -3.59 -17.50
CA LYS A 155 -15.88 -3.95 -17.77
C LYS A 155 -16.56 -2.94 -18.70
N ALA A 156 -16.41 -1.65 -18.43
CA ALA A 156 -16.97 -0.58 -19.24
C ALA A 156 -16.45 -0.62 -20.69
N LEU A 157 -15.15 -0.89 -20.90
CA LEU A 157 -14.60 -1.07 -22.24
C LEU A 157 -15.18 -2.29 -22.94
N ALA A 158 -15.31 -3.43 -22.26
CA ALA A 158 -15.89 -4.64 -22.85
C ALA A 158 -17.37 -4.43 -23.26
N ASP A 159 -18.17 -3.80 -22.39
CA ASP A 159 -19.58 -3.48 -22.67
C ASP A 159 -19.69 -2.46 -23.82
N PHE A 160 -18.80 -1.47 -23.86
CA PHE A 160 -18.72 -0.51 -24.95
C PHE A 160 -18.35 -1.19 -26.28
N GLU A 161 -17.30 -2.01 -26.31
CA GLU A 161 -16.89 -2.74 -27.52
C GLU A 161 -18.01 -3.63 -28.05
N GLN A 162 -18.70 -4.35 -27.16
CA GLN A 162 -19.80 -5.21 -27.54
C GLN A 162 -20.97 -4.42 -28.13
N SER A 163 -21.38 -3.33 -27.48
CA SER A 163 -22.49 -2.49 -27.94
C SER A 163 -22.15 -1.75 -29.25
N TRP A 164 -20.92 -1.25 -29.36
CA TRP A 164 -20.40 -0.57 -30.55
C TRP A 164 -20.35 -1.52 -31.74
N THR A 165 -19.82 -2.73 -31.56
CA THR A 165 -19.72 -3.74 -32.62
C THR A 165 -21.11 -4.14 -33.12
N LYS A 166 -22.04 -4.45 -32.21
CA LYS A 166 -23.44 -4.74 -32.57
C LYS A 166 -24.09 -3.60 -33.35
N SER A 167 -23.85 -2.36 -32.95
CA SER A 167 -24.35 -1.17 -33.66
C SER A 167 -23.77 -1.08 -35.07
N ARG A 168 -22.46 -1.30 -35.24
CA ARG A 168 -21.79 -1.29 -36.55
C ARG A 168 -22.25 -2.41 -37.45
N GLU A 169 -22.41 -3.62 -36.94
CA GLU A 169 -22.95 -4.76 -37.69
C GLU A 169 -24.34 -4.45 -38.26
N ARG A 170 -25.23 -3.86 -37.45
CA ARG A 170 -26.56 -3.42 -37.90
C ARG A 170 -26.47 -2.37 -39.01
N GLN A 171 -25.59 -1.38 -38.87
CA GLN A 171 -25.38 -0.37 -39.89
C GLN A 171 -24.82 -0.96 -41.19
N ILE A 172 -23.87 -1.89 -41.09
CA ILE A 172 -23.29 -2.60 -42.23
C ILE A 172 -24.36 -3.42 -42.93
N ALA A 173 -25.13 -4.23 -42.19
CA ALA A 173 -26.21 -5.03 -42.74
C ALA A 173 -27.26 -4.17 -43.48
N ALA A 174 -27.63 -3.02 -42.92
CA ALA A 174 -28.52 -2.07 -43.57
C ALA A 174 -27.93 -1.52 -44.89
N LYS A 175 -26.65 -1.14 -44.89
CA LYS A 175 -25.96 -0.66 -46.10
C LYS A 175 -25.84 -1.76 -47.16
N VAL A 176 -25.48 -2.98 -46.76
CA VAL A 176 -25.40 -4.15 -47.65
C VAL A 176 -26.77 -4.41 -48.28
N LYS A 177 -27.84 -4.48 -47.47
CA LYS A 177 -29.21 -4.68 -47.96
C LYS A 177 -29.64 -3.58 -48.95
N SER A 178 -29.33 -2.33 -48.63
CA SER A 178 -29.55 -1.19 -49.54
C SER A 178 -28.79 -1.34 -50.86
N ARG A 179 -27.53 -1.81 -50.82
CA ARG A 179 -26.75 -2.04 -52.04
C ARG A 179 -27.29 -3.21 -52.84
N THR A 180 -27.61 -4.34 -52.20
CA THR A 180 -28.18 -5.51 -52.86
C THR A 180 -29.45 -5.14 -53.61
N THR A 181 -30.40 -4.45 -52.97
CA THR A 181 -31.64 -4.04 -53.63
C THR A 181 -31.41 -3.13 -54.84
N LYS A 182 -30.43 -2.21 -54.78
CA LYS A 182 -30.03 -1.37 -55.92
C LYS A 182 -29.47 -2.20 -57.07
N GLU A 183 -28.55 -3.13 -56.80
CA GLU A 183 -27.95 -3.96 -57.85
C GLU A 183 -28.96 -4.97 -58.43
N THR A 184 -29.85 -5.56 -57.62
CA THR A 184 -30.94 -6.43 -58.12
C THR A 184 -31.88 -5.67 -59.06
N LYS A 185 -32.20 -4.41 -58.78
CA LYS A 185 -33.00 -3.57 -59.69
C LYS A 185 -32.29 -3.36 -61.03
N LYS A 186 -30.99 -3.07 -61.01
CA LYS A 186 -30.18 -2.93 -62.24
C LYS A 186 -30.10 -4.24 -63.02
N ALA A 187 -29.86 -5.37 -62.35
CA ALA A 187 -29.83 -6.69 -62.97
C ALA A 187 -31.17 -7.05 -63.64
N LYS A 188 -32.30 -6.79 -62.96
CA LYS A 188 -33.65 -6.97 -63.54
C LYS A 188 -33.87 -6.07 -64.77
N ALA A 189 -33.41 -4.83 -64.74
CA ALA A 189 -33.50 -3.93 -65.88
C ALA A 189 -32.66 -4.42 -67.07
N ALA A 190 -31.44 -4.88 -66.82
CA ALA A 190 -30.58 -5.48 -67.85
C ALA A 190 -31.20 -6.76 -68.43
N ALA A 191 -31.74 -7.65 -67.58
CA ALA A 191 -32.43 -8.86 -68.00
C ALA A 191 -33.64 -8.56 -68.89
N LYS A 192 -34.46 -7.54 -68.55
CA LYS A 192 -35.56 -7.09 -69.41
C LYS A 192 -35.08 -6.62 -70.78
N LYS A 193 -33.98 -5.85 -70.84
CA LYS A 193 -33.39 -5.40 -72.11
C LYS A 193 -32.88 -6.56 -72.95
N LEU A 194 -32.23 -7.55 -72.32
CA LEU A 194 -31.73 -8.74 -73.01
C LEU A 194 -32.88 -9.64 -73.48
N ALA A 195 -33.92 -9.83 -72.67
CA ALA A 195 -35.12 -10.57 -73.07
C ALA A 195 -35.86 -9.90 -74.23
N ALA A 196 -35.93 -8.56 -74.27
CA ALA A 196 -36.47 -7.84 -75.42
C ALA A 196 -35.64 -8.05 -76.69
N LYS A 197 -34.31 -8.01 -76.58
CA LYS A 197 -33.41 -8.34 -77.70
C LYS A 197 -33.56 -9.79 -78.17
N ALA A 198 -33.65 -10.75 -77.25
CA ALA A 198 -33.86 -12.16 -77.58
C ALA A 198 -35.19 -12.38 -78.29
N LYS A 199 -36.28 -11.73 -77.84
CA LYS A 199 -37.58 -11.76 -78.53
C LYS A 199 -37.51 -11.16 -79.94
N ALA A 200 -36.79 -10.06 -80.13
CA ALA A 200 -36.60 -9.45 -81.44
C ALA A 200 -35.79 -10.33 -82.41
N LEU A 201 -34.89 -11.16 -81.90
CA LEU A 201 -34.13 -12.15 -82.68
C LEU A 201 -34.93 -13.43 -82.96
N ALA A 202 -35.82 -13.82 -82.06
CA ALA A 202 -36.66 -15.03 -82.19
C ALA A 202 -37.93 -14.80 -83.04
N THR A 203 -38.32 -13.56 -83.33
CA THR A 203 -39.35 -13.29 -84.33
C THR A 203 -38.78 -13.58 -85.73
N PRO A 204 -39.31 -14.57 -86.47
CA PRO A 204 -38.83 -14.88 -87.80
C PRO A 204 -39.01 -13.65 -88.70
N ALA A 205 -38.00 -13.38 -89.53
CA ALA A 205 -38.00 -12.27 -90.47
C ALA A 205 -39.26 -12.32 -91.35
N LYS A 206 -40.31 -11.59 -90.97
CA LYS A 206 -41.39 -11.29 -91.90
C LYS A 206 -40.80 -10.41 -92.98
N LYS A 207 -40.79 -10.98 -94.18
CA LYS A 207 -40.34 -10.40 -95.44
C LYS A 207 -40.75 -8.92 -95.55
N ALA A 208 -39.81 -8.16 -96.11
CA ALA A 208 -39.91 -6.76 -96.47
C ALA A 208 -41.31 -6.33 -96.95
N LYS A 209 -41.79 -5.20 -96.43
CA LYS A 209 -42.61 -4.27 -97.20
C LYS A 209 -41.97 -2.90 -97.13
N LYS A 210 -41.34 -2.52 -98.25
CA LYS A 210 -40.98 -1.13 -98.56
C LYS A 210 -42.28 -0.34 -98.71
N PRO A 211 -42.32 0.93 -98.25
CA PRO A 211 -43.01 1.93 -99.06
C PRO A 211 -42.11 3.12 -99.37
N ALA A 212 -42.09 3.43 -100.66
CA ALA A 212 -42.08 4.74 -101.31
C ALA A 212 -41.27 5.88 -100.68
N ALA A 213 -40.20 6.25 -101.40
CA ALA A 213 -39.70 7.61 -101.43
C ALA A 213 -40.77 8.58 -101.98
N LYS A 214 -40.91 9.75 -101.34
CA LYS A 214 -41.42 11.06 -101.81
C LYS A 214 -41.40 11.98 -100.56
N LYS A 215 -40.92 13.21 -100.52
CA LYS A 215 -40.38 14.19 -101.48
C LYS A 215 -39.42 15.11 -100.71
N ALA A 216 -38.46 15.70 -101.41
CA ALA A 216 -37.76 16.89 -100.97
C ALA A 216 -38.70 18.11 -100.93
N THR A 217 -38.52 18.98 -99.94
CA THR A 217 -38.84 20.42 -100.05
C THR A 217 -37.75 21.23 -99.36
N VAL A 218 -37.19 22.13 -100.16
CA VAL A 218 -36.16 23.11 -99.89
C VAL A 218 -36.81 24.41 -99.39
N LYS A 219 -36.14 25.08 -98.44
CA LYS A 219 -36.20 26.50 -98.01
C LYS A 219 -37.53 27.08 -97.48
N LYS A 220 -37.48 27.65 -96.27
CA LYS A 220 -37.15 29.07 -96.07
C LYS A 220 -36.57 29.29 -94.67
#